data_AF-A0AAD0YMT2-F1
#
_entry.id   AF-A0AAD0YMT2-F1
#
_cell.length_a   1.000
_cell.length_b   1.000
_cell.length_c   1.000
_cell.angle_alpha   90.00
_cell.angle_beta   90.00
_cell.angle_gamma   90.00
#
_symmetry.space_group_name_H-M   'P 1'
#
loop_
_entity.id
_entity.type
_entity.pdbx_description
1 polymer ?
#
loop_
_entity_poly.entity_id
_entity_poly.type
_entity_poly.pdbx_seq_one_letter_code
_entity_poly.pdbx_strand_id
1 'polypeptide(L)'
;MSQFSGTIAAQDIDSIRLNHILNSLKLDKTKIKEEFCIEKKMPNVEDSYIVVIPVVVNQDKEDYVFTVQNYILITDRNGTIKNKYFDPTELNSDAISLRSFAIDTGLYNISTNIRAFGVKADFVGSSRPNPYASGTLSMYYPEGKTLKKVLDQFEMDSTTGEWDTRCNGEFKDDHSYIIMNTSKTNHFTDLKIKTISVTTINKEVKGECAGKETSKTTYSTLKFKNGKYQ
;
A
#
# COMPACT_ATOMS: atom_id res chain seq x y z
N MET A 1 -21.29 -3.33 9.71
CA MET A 1 -21.13 -1.98 9.13
C MET A 1 -19.64 -1.66 9.10
N SER A 2 -18.98 -1.92 7.97
CA SER A 2 -17.59 -1.50 7.78
C SER A 2 -17.60 -0.04 7.32
N GLN A 3 -17.51 0.89 8.26
CA GLN A 3 -17.27 2.30 7.96
C GLN A 3 -15.77 2.54 7.94
N PHE A 4 -15.14 2.35 6.78
CA PHE A 4 -13.88 3.03 6.46
C PHE A 4 -13.81 3.30 4.97
N SER A 5 -14.65 4.23 4.51
CA SER A 5 -14.36 5.03 3.31
C SER A 5 -14.16 6.47 3.75
N GLY A 6 -13.09 6.70 4.51
CA GLY A 6 -12.49 8.02 4.58
C GLY A 6 -11.63 8.18 3.33
N THR A 7 -12.12 8.86 2.31
CA THR A 7 -11.27 9.40 1.25
C THR A 7 -10.21 10.28 1.92
N ILE A 8 -8.96 9.81 1.95
CA ILE A 8 -7.83 10.60 2.42
C ILE A 8 -7.55 11.64 1.33
N ALA A 9 -8.30 12.74 1.33
CA ALA A 9 -8.02 13.92 0.50
C ALA A 9 -6.67 14.60 0.84
N ALA A 10 -5.92 14.06 1.81
CA ALA A 10 -4.64 14.59 2.26
C ALA A 10 -3.43 14.09 1.46
N GLN A 11 -3.65 13.27 0.43
CA GLN A 11 -2.58 12.72 -0.40
C GLN A 11 -2.80 12.89 -1.90
N ASP A 12 -3.84 13.63 -2.32
CA ASP A 12 -4.05 13.93 -3.73
C ASP A 12 -2.89 14.79 -4.23
N ILE A 13 -2.38 14.47 -5.41
CA ILE A 13 -1.34 15.28 -6.03
C ILE A 13 -1.93 16.54 -6.67
N ASP A 14 -1.31 17.69 -6.41
CA ASP A 14 -1.67 18.91 -7.13
C ASP A 14 -1.37 18.77 -8.64
N SER A 15 -2.34 19.17 -9.48
CA SER A 15 -2.25 18.99 -10.93
C SER A 15 -1.10 19.76 -11.59
N ILE A 16 -0.71 20.93 -11.05
CA ILE A 16 0.41 21.72 -11.56
C ILE A 16 1.73 20.98 -11.26
N ARG A 17 1.87 20.50 -10.02
CA ARG A 17 3.00 19.68 -9.59
C ARG A 17 3.10 18.40 -10.41
N LEU A 18 2.00 17.67 -10.60
CA LEU A 18 1.96 16.45 -11.41
C LEU A 18 2.46 16.73 -12.84
N ASN A 19 1.92 17.74 -13.51
CA ASN A 19 2.34 18.08 -14.88
C ASN A 19 3.84 18.44 -14.96
N HIS A 20 4.38 19.18 -13.98
CA HIS A 20 5.81 19.49 -13.94
C HIS A 20 6.68 18.24 -13.76
N ILE A 21 6.26 17.30 -12.91
CA ILE A 21 6.95 16.03 -12.70
C ILE A 21 6.91 15.17 -13.97
N LEU A 22 5.73 15.01 -14.59
CA LEU A 22 5.57 14.21 -15.82
C LEU A 22 6.43 14.76 -16.97
N ASN A 23 6.46 16.09 -17.14
CA ASN A 23 7.32 16.76 -18.12
C ASN A 23 8.80 16.49 -17.84
N SER A 24 9.23 16.58 -16.58
CA SER A 24 10.61 16.31 -16.16
C SER A 24 11.03 14.86 -16.40
N LEU A 25 10.09 13.91 -16.24
CA LEU A 25 10.30 12.49 -16.51
C LEU A 25 10.17 12.14 -18.00
N LYS A 26 9.68 13.06 -18.84
CA LYS A 26 9.32 12.82 -20.25
C LYS A 26 8.30 11.68 -20.41
N LEU A 27 7.35 11.61 -19.49
CA LEU A 27 6.29 10.61 -19.53
C LEU A 27 5.11 11.07 -20.36
N ASP A 28 4.56 10.15 -21.13
CA ASP A 28 3.28 10.34 -21.81
C ASP A 28 2.15 10.22 -20.79
N LYS A 29 1.39 11.29 -20.63
CA LYS A 29 0.27 11.39 -19.69
C LYS A 29 -0.81 10.33 -19.96
N THR A 30 -0.97 9.89 -21.21
CA THR A 30 -1.94 8.84 -21.58
C THR A 30 -1.60 7.47 -21.00
N LYS A 31 -0.35 7.26 -20.55
CA LYS A 31 0.11 6.03 -19.91
C LYS A 31 0.11 6.11 -18.39
N ILE A 32 -0.47 7.16 -17.82
CA ILE A 32 -0.51 7.38 -16.37
C ILE A 32 -1.94 7.13 -15.89
N LYS A 33 -2.08 6.31 -14.84
CA LYS A 33 -3.35 6.24 -14.09
C LYS A 33 -3.39 7.39 -13.09
N GLU A 34 -3.76 8.58 -13.59
CA GLU A 34 -3.76 9.82 -12.81
C GLU A 34 -4.64 9.74 -11.55
N GLU A 35 -5.71 8.95 -11.59
CA GLU A 35 -6.59 8.68 -10.46
C GLU A 35 -5.88 8.01 -9.27
N PHE A 36 -4.70 7.45 -9.50
CA PHE A 36 -3.87 6.77 -8.51
C PHE A 36 -2.58 7.54 -8.17
N CYS A 37 -2.34 8.69 -8.82
CA CYS A 37 -1.21 9.53 -8.47
C CYS A 37 -1.44 10.20 -7.12
N ILE A 38 -0.50 10.00 -6.21
CA ILE A 38 -0.58 10.54 -4.85
C ILE A 38 0.74 11.19 -4.44
N GLU A 39 0.64 12.16 -3.54
CA GLU A 39 1.80 12.75 -2.89
C GLU A 39 1.60 12.95 -1.39
N LYS A 40 2.71 13.02 -0.65
CA LYS A 40 2.67 13.32 0.78
C LYS A 40 3.92 14.02 1.23
N LYS A 41 3.76 15.10 1.99
CA LYS A 41 4.88 15.80 2.61
C LYS A 41 5.61 14.88 3.59
N MET A 42 6.93 14.81 3.47
CA MET A 42 7.76 14.04 4.39
C MET A 42 7.80 14.72 5.77
N PRO A 43 7.62 13.96 6.86
CA PRO A 43 7.71 14.52 8.20
C PRO A 43 9.17 14.89 8.52
N ASN A 44 9.37 16.07 9.11
CA ASN A 44 10.67 16.55 9.60
C ASN A 44 11.77 16.65 8.52
N VAL A 45 11.40 16.68 7.24
CA VAL A 45 12.31 16.97 6.13
C VAL A 45 11.77 18.19 5.42
N GLU A 46 12.55 19.27 5.42
CA GLU A 46 12.13 20.51 4.78
C GLU A 46 11.94 20.29 3.29
N ASP A 47 10.87 20.90 2.76
CA ASP A 47 10.60 21.00 1.34
C ASP A 47 10.74 19.67 0.58
N SER A 48 10.19 18.59 1.13
CA SER A 48 10.32 17.25 0.55
C SER A 48 8.99 16.51 0.58
N TYR A 49 8.61 15.96 -0.56
CA TYR A 49 7.35 15.25 -0.78
C TYR A 49 7.65 13.91 -1.42
N ILE A 50 7.04 12.85 -0.88
CA ILE A 50 7.01 11.55 -1.55
C ILE A 50 5.92 11.62 -2.61
N VAL A 51 6.21 11.12 -3.82
CA VAL A 51 5.24 11.06 -4.92
C VAL A 51 5.23 9.64 -5.50
N VAL A 52 4.03 9.13 -5.78
CA VAL A 52 3.82 7.85 -6.47
C VAL A 52 3.12 8.14 -7.79
N ILE A 53 3.73 7.71 -8.90
CA ILE A 53 3.16 7.85 -10.26
C ILE A 53 3.04 6.46 -10.88
N PRO A 54 1.83 5.90 -10.98
CA PRO A 54 1.59 4.62 -11.62
C PRO A 54 1.62 4.75 -13.15
N VAL A 55 2.56 4.04 -13.76
CA VAL A 55 2.75 3.99 -15.22
C VAL A 55 2.21 2.66 -15.73
N VAL A 56 1.29 2.73 -16.67
CA VAL A 56 0.74 1.56 -17.38
C VAL A 56 1.83 0.95 -18.24
N VAL A 57 2.19 -0.30 -17.94
CA VAL A 57 3.17 -1.09 -18.71
C VAL A 57 2.50 -2.13 -19.59
N ASN A 58 1.29 -2.56 -19.22
CA ASN A 58 0.43 -3.41 -20.02
C ASN A 58 -1.04 -3.01 -19.81
N GLN A 59 -1.85 -3.08 -20.86
CA GLN A 59 -3.28 -2.80 -20.82
C GLN A 59 -3.97 -3.62 -21.90
N ASP A 60 -5.03 -4.31 -21.52
CA ASP A 60 -5.85 -5.08 -22.45
C ASP A 60 -6.84 -4.15 -23.19
N LYS A 61 -7.68 -4.74 -24.05
CA LYS A 61 -8.74 -3.98 -24.75
C LYS A 61 -9.77 -3.36 -23.80
N GLU A 62 -9.88 -3.93 -22.61
CA GLU A 62 -10.76 -3.46 -21.55
C GLU A 62 -9.95 -2.60 -20.58
N ASP A 63 -10.28 -1.31 -20.48
CA ASP A 63 -9.45 -0.32 -19.78
C ASP A 63 -9.30 -0.53 -18.26
N TYR A 64 -10.11 -1.43 -17.69
CA TYR A 64 -10.05 -1.84 -16.29
C TYR A 64 -9.07 -3.00 -16.02
N VAL A 65 -8.59 -3.66 -17.09
CA VAL A 65 -7.55 -4.70 -17.03
C VAL A 65 -6.22 -4.08 -17.44
N PHE A 66 -5.33 -3.87 -16.46
CA PHE A 66 -4.06 -3.21 -16.68
C PHE A 66 -3.00 -3.62 -15.66
N THR A 67 -1.75 -3.44 -16.03
CA THR A 67 -0.58 -3.60 -15.16
C THR A 67 0.13 -2.27 -15.03
N VAL A 68 0.44 -1.85 -13.80
CA VAL A 68 1.27 -0.66 -13.54
C VAL A 68 2.61 -1.02 -12.89
N GLN A 69 3.62 -0.22 -13.22
CA GLN A 69 4.84 -0.06 -12.44
C GLN A 69 4.89 1.38 -11.93
N ASN A 70 5.44 1.60 -10.74
CA ASN A 70 5.39 2.90 -10.09
C ASN A 70 6.73 3.63 -10.17
N TYR A 71 6.70 4.90 -10.58
CA TYR A 71 7.74 5.82 -10.13
C TYR A 71 7.49 6.17 -8.66
N ILE A 72 8.49 5.91 -7.83
CA ILE A 72 8.57 6.39 -6.45
C ILE A 72 9.60 7.51 -6.43
N LEU A 73 9.15 8.72 -6.08
CA LEU A 73 9.95 9.93 -6.15
C LEU A 73 10.01 10.62 -4.80
N ILE A 74 11.07 11.42 -4.62
CA ILE A 74 11.07 12.52 -3.66
C ILE A 74 11.25 13.81 -4.46
N THR A 75 10.36 14.78 -4.25
CA THR A 75 10.39 16.08 -4.93
C THR A 75 10.42 17.25 -3.94
N ASP A 76 10.75 18.44 -4.43
CA ASP A 76 10.53 19.69 -3.69
C ASP A 76 9.06 20.18 -3.77
N ARG A 77 8.76 21.36 -3.22
CA ARG A 77 7.47 22.06 -3.30
C ARG A 77 7.01 22.41 -4.72
N ASN A 78 7.92 22.46 -5.68
CA ASN A 78 7.62 22.79 -7.07
C ASN A 78 7.50 21.53 -7.94
N GLY A 79 7.82 20.34 -7.44
CA GLY A 79 7.85 19.09 -8.21
C GLY A 79 9.21 18.78 -8.84
N THR A 80 10.27 19.51 -8.48
CA THR A 80 11.64 19.18 -8.90
C THR A 80 12.09 17.88 -8.24
N ILE A 81 12.52 16.91 -9.03
CA ILE A 81 12.85 15.56 -8.57
C ILE A 81 14.23 15.55 -7.88
N LYS A 82 14.25 15.17 -6.59
CA LYS A 82 15.46 14.95 -5.77
C LYS A 82 15.92 13.50 -5.83
N ASN A 83 14.96 12.57 -5.69
CA ASN A 83 15.20 11.13 -5.77
C ASN A 83 14.23 10.51 -6.78
N LYS A 84 14.73 9.56 -7.57
CA LYS A 84 13.94 8.83 -8.55
C LYS A 84 14.20 7.34 -8.45
N TYR A 85 13.15 6.55 -8.33
CA TYR A 85 13.20 5.10 -8.44
C TYR A 85 12.02 4.64 -9.29
N PHE A 86 12.29 3.86 -10.34
CA PHE A 86 11.24 3.17 -11.08
C PHE A 86 11.19 1.75 -10.53
N ASP A 87 10.14 1.46 -9.79
CA ASP A 87 9.99 0.19 -9.10
C ASP A 87 9.64 -0.90 -10.12
N PRO A 88 10.48 -1.94 -10.30
CA PRO A 88 10.21 -3.01 -11.27
C PRO A 88 9.04 -3.90 -10.86
N THR A 89 8.55 -3.78 -9.63
CA THR A 89 7.39 -4.55 -9.16
C THR A 89 6.13 -4.15 -9.92
N GLU A 90 5.53 -5.13 -10.58
CA GLU A 90 4.28 -4.98 -11.31
C GLU A 90 3.06 -5.17 -10.39
N LEU A 91 2.07 -4.32 -10.56
CA LEU A 91 0.77 -4.40 -9.89
C LEU A 91 -0.31 -4.59 -10.94
N ASN A 92 -0.99 -5.74 -10.88
CA ASN A 92 -2.03 -6.11 -11.83
C ASN A 92 -3.41 -5.72 -11.27
N SER A 93 -4.21 -5.06 -12.09
CA SER A 93 -5.62 -4.80 -11.86
C SER A 93 -6.43 -5.60 -12.88
N ASP A 94 -7.25 -6.54 -12.41
CA ASP A 94 -8.14 -7.37 -13.23
C ASP A 94 -9.33 -7.82 -12.34
N ALA A 95 -9.59 -9.13 -12.20
CA ALA A 95 -10.63 -9.68 -11.34
C ALA A 95 -10.51 -9.21 -9.88
N ILE A 96 -9.28 -8.95 -9.44
CA ILE A 96 -8.97 -8.19 -8.24
C ILE A 96 -8.42 -6.84 -8.70
N SER A 97 -9.21 -5.80 -8.54
CA SER A 97 -8.89 -4.47 -9.05
C SER A 97 -7.95 -3.72 -8.11
N LEU A 98 -6.97 -3.02 -8.68
CA LEU A 98 -6.20 -2.02 -7.94
C LEU A 98 -7.15 -0.87 -7.58
N ARG A 99 -7.32 -0.64 -6.28
CA ARG A 99 -8.29 0.33 -5.75
C ARG A 99 -7.66 1.68 -5.44
N SER A 100 -6.49 1.67 -4.82
CA SER A 100 -5.85 2.90 -4.33
C SER A 100 -4.40 2.69 -3.93
N PHE A 101 -3.65 3.78 -3.88
CA PHE A 101 -2.39 3.85 -3.13
C PHE A 101 -2.52 4.71 -1.88
N ALA A 102 -1.60 4.52 -0.94
CA ALA A 102 -1.36 5.46 0.16
C ALA A 102 0.12 5.51 0.52
N ILE A 103 0.62 6.67 0.93
CA ILE A 103 1.97 6.86 1.46
C ILE A 103 1.92 6.80 2.99
N ASP A 104 2.66 5.84 3.55
CA ASP A 104 2.86 5.69 4.98
C ASP A 104 4.18 6.35 5.41
N THR A 105 4.09 7.36 6.27
CA THR A 105 5.24 8.09 6.81
C THR A 105 5.46 7.80 8.29
N GLY A 106 5.12 6.58 8.75
CA GLY A 106 5.36 6.09 10.09
C GLY A 106 6.80 6.31 10.59
N LEU A 107 7.04 6.00 11.87
CA LEU A 107 8.36 6.17 12.50
C LEU A 107 9.30 5.02 12.14
N TYR A 108 9.49 4.76 10.84
CA TYR A 108 10.33 3.69 10.31
C TYR A 108 11.83 4.06 10.35
N ASN A 109 12.37 4.26 11.55
CA ASN A 109 13.80 4.45 11.78
C ASN A 109 14.52 3.09 11.69
N ILE A 110 14.72 2.63 10.45
CA ILE A 110 15.23 1.29 10.14
C ILE A 110 16.74 1.17 10.37
N SER A 111 17.46 2.28 10.55
CA SER A 111 18.83 2.31 11.08
C SER A 111 19.09 3.67 11.74
N THR A 112 20.26 3.86 12.35
CA THR A 112 20.60 5.08 13.13
C THR A 112 20.33 6.37 12.35
N ASN A 113 20.59 6.39 11.05
CA ASN A 113 20.42 7.57 10.19
C ASN A 113 19.52 7.29 8.97
N ILE A 114 18.77 6.19 8.99
CA ILE A 114 17.93 5.79 7.86
C ILE A 114 16.49 5.75 8.33
N ARG A 115 15.70 6.67 7.79
CA ARG A 115 14.24 6.66 7.92
C ARG A 115 13.62 6.24 6.60
N ALA A 116 12.88 5.15 6.63
CA ALA A 116 12.10 4.69 5.50
C ALA A 116 10.70 5.31 5.48
N PHE A 117 10.01 5.15 4.37
CA PHE A 117 8.58 5.38 4.21
C PHE A 117 7.97 4.18 3.47
N GLY A 118 6.67 4.00 3.63
CA GLY A 118 5.90 2.96 2.98
C GLY A 118 5.06 3.51 1.82
N VAL A 119 4.82 2.67 0.82
CA VAL A 119 3.79 2.85 -0.20
C VAL A 119 2.88 1.63 -0.13
N LYS A 120 1.62 1.89 0.24
CA LYS A 120 0.57 0.89 0.32
C LYS A 120 -0.18 0.82 -1.00
N ALA A 121 -0.47 -0.38 -1.48
CA ALA A 121 -1.39 -0.64 -2.59
C ALA A 121 -2.56 -1.49 -2.09
N ASP A 122 -3.78 -0.99 -2.27
CA ASP A 122 -5.00 -1.71 -1.89
C ASP A 122 -5.68 -2.30 -3.12
N PHE A 123 -6.23 -3.49 -2.95
CA PHE A 123 -6.88 -4.29 -3.97
C PHE A 123 -8.25 -4.76 -3.50
N VAL A 124 -9.21 -4.89 -4.42
CA VAL A 124 -10.57 -5.34 -4.11
C VAL A 124 -11.17 -6.19 -5.22
N GLY A 125 -11.76 -7.32 -4.85
CA GLY A 125 -12.56 -8.16 -5.74
C GLY A 125 -14.01 -7.70 -5.81
N SER A 126 -14.68 -7.96 -6.94
CA SER A 126 -16.07 -7.54 -7.19
C SER A 126 -17.13 -8.56 -6.75
N SER A 127 -16.72 -9.79 -6.42
CA SER A 127 -17.62 -10.87 -6.03
C SER A 127 -18.26 -10.60 -4.66
N ARG A 128 -19.58 -10.41 -4.66
CA ARG A 128 -20.37 -10.31 -3.41
C ARG A 128 -20.43 -11.62 -2.62
N PRO A 129 -20.68 -12.80 -3.23
CA PRO A 129 -20.72 -14.05 -2.46
C PRO A 129 -19.34 -14.52 -2.02
N ASN A 130 -18.26 -14.07 -2.67
CA ASN A 130 -16.88 -14.39 -2.30
C ASN A 130 -16.06 -13.10 -2.19
N PRO A 131 -16.30 -12.27 -1.16
CA PRO A 131 -15.62 -10.99 -1.02
C PRO A 131 -14.12 -11.19 -0.80
N TYR A 132 -13.33 -10.35 -1.45
CA TYR A 132 -11.89 -10.33 -1.30
C TYR A 132 -11.39 -8.88 -1.29
N ALA A 133 -10.48 -8.58 -0.37
CA ALA A 133 -9.68 -7.36 -0.41
C ALA A 133 -8.29 -7.64 0.17
N SER A 134 -7.28 -6.92 -0.29
CA SER A 134 -5.94 -6.98 0.28
C SER A 134 -5.27 -5.62 0.26
N GLY A 135 -4.33 -5.41 1.18
CA GLY A 135 -3.52 -4.20 1.29
C GLY A 135 -2.07 -4.61 1.47
N THR A 136 -1.22 -4.25 0.51
CA THR A 136 0.22 -4.58 0.56
C THR A 136 1.06 -3.34 0.81
N LEU A 137 2.19 -3.48 1.49
CA LEU A 137 3.12 -2.39 1.78
C LEU A 137 4.51 -2.70 1.21
N SER A 138 5.04 -1.76 0.43
CA SER A 138 6.46 -1.72 0.07
C SER A 138 7.15 -0.58 0.81
N MET A 139 8.39 -0.77 1.26
CA MET A 139 9.14 0.26 2.00
C MET A 139 10.37 0.72 1.23
N TYR A 140 10.65 2.02 1.30
CA TYR A 140 11.74 2.68 0.59
C TYR A 140 12.51 3.63 1.50
N TYR A 141 13.80 3.80 1.26
CA TYR A 141 14.58 4.89 1.84
C TYR A 141 15.46 5.58 0.77
N PRO A 142 15.77 6.88 0.94
CA PRO A 142 16.61 7.61 0.00
C PRO A 142 18.08 7.20 0.08
N GLU A 143 18.71 6.97 -1.08
CA GLU A 143 20.14 6.73 -1.21
C GLU A 143 20.69 7.52 -2.41
N GLY A 144 21.42 8.60 -2.12
CA GLY A 144 21.90 9.51 -3.17
C GLY A 144 20.75 10.13 -3.97
N LYS A 145 20.74 9.92 -5.29
CA LYS A 145 19.68 10.38 -6.22
C LYS A 145 18.61 9.30 -6.51
N THR A 146 18.71 8.14 -5.88
CA THR A 146 17.76 7.02 -6.05
C THR A 146 17.09 6.69 -4.71
N LEU A 147 16.24 5.67 -4.72
CA LEU A 147 15.70 5.04 -3.52
C LEU A 147 16.14 3.57 -3.47
N LYS A 148 16.15 3.00 -2.27
CA LYS A 148 16.33 1.58 -2.02
C LYS A 148 15.02 0.99 -1.51
N LYS A 149 14.49 0.02 -2.24
CA LYS A 149 13.37 -0.80 -1.81
C LYS A 149 13.84 -1.87 -0.85
N VAL A 150 13.32 -1.85 0.37
CA VAL A 150 13.73 -2.75 1.47
C VAL A 150 12.63 -3.69 1.95
N LEU A 151 11.38 -3.45 1.56
CA LEU A 151 10.28 -4.38 1.75
C LEU A 151 9.44 -4.33 0.47
N ASP A 152 9.02 -5.49 -0.02
CA ASP A 152 8.30 -5.61 -1.28
C ASP A 152 6.96 -6.31 -1.05
N GLN A 153 5.88 -5.58 -1.30
CA GLN A 153 4.50 -6.06 -1.27
C GLN A 153 4.14 -6.93 -0.06
N PHE A 154 4.59 -6.56 1.15
CA PHE A 154 4.20 -7.30 2.35
C PHE A 154 2.71 -7.11 2.61
N GLU A 155 1.95 -8.20 2.71
CA GLU A 155 0.51 -8.15 2.99
C GLU A 155 0.28 -7.63 4.42
N MET A 156 -0.23 -6.40 4.51
CA MET A 156 -0.60 -5.76 5.77
C MET A 156 -2.03 -6.08 6.15
N ASP A 157 -2.91 -6.12 5.16
CA ASP A 157 -4.35 -6.29 5.32
C ASP A 157 -4.87 -7.36 4.38
N SER A 158 -5.79 -8.20 4.85
CA SER A 158 -6.59 -9.03 3.96
C SER A 158 -7.98 -9.26 4.52
N THR A 159 -8.97 -9.29 3.63
CA THR A 159 -10.35 -9.68 3.91
C THR A 159 -10.73 -10.77 2.93
N THR A 160 -11.28 -11.86 3.43
CA THR A 160 -11.82 -12.96 2.64
C THR A 160 -13.14 -13.42 3.22
N GLY A 161 -14.01 -14.01 2.42
CA GLY A 161 -15.19 -14.66 2.96
C GLY A 161 -16.00 -15.44 1.94
N GLU A 162 -16.99 -16.15 2.46
CA GLU A 162 -18.05 -16.80 1.71
C GLU A 162 -19.39 -16.34 2.30
N TRP A 163 -20.29 -15.88 1.44
CA TRP A 163 -21.52 -15.25 1.85
C TRP A 163 -22.68 -15.63 0.93
N ASP A 164 -23.83 -15.95 1.51
CA ASP A 164 -25.06 -16.18 0.76
C ASP A 164 -25.68 -14.88 0.20
N THR A 165 -25.00 -13.74 0.37
CA THR A 165 -25.40 -12.38 -0.01
C THR A 165 -26.63 -11.83 0.73
N ARG A 166 -27.09 -12.53 1.77
CA ARG A 166 -28.23 -12.14 2.62
C ARG A 166 -27.84 -12.06 4.09
N CYS A 167 -27.42 -13.17 4.69
CA CYS A 167 -26.97 -13.24 6.07
C CYS A 167 -25.88 -14.30 6.28
N ASN A 168 -26.14 -15.56 5.89
CA ASN A 168 -25.27 -16.66 6.27
C ASN A 168 -23.92 -16.54 5.57
N GLY A 169 -22.85 -16.51 6.35
CA GLY A 169 -21.52 -16.38 5.80
C GLY A 169 -20.44 -16.44 6.85
N GLU A 170 -19.22 -16.63 6.37
CA GLU A 170 -18.00 -16.64 7.16
C GLU A 170 -16.99 -15.68 6.53
N PHE A 171 -16.40 -14.83 7.36
CA PHE A 171 -15.45 -13.81 6.95
C PHE A 171 -14.21 -13.90 7.81
N LYS A 172 -13.06 -13.60 7.21
CA LYS A 172 -11.79 -13.48 7.90
C LYS A 172 -11.12 -12.17 7.50
N ASP A 173 -10.77 -11.38 8.50
CA ASP A 173 -10.08 -10.11 8.37
C ASP A 173 -8.75 -10.18 9.12
N ASP A 174 -7.63 -10.06 8.42
CA ASP A 174 -6.29 -9.93 9.00
C ASP A 174 -5.83 -8.47 8.87
N HIS A 175 -5.39 -7.89 9.98
CA HIS A 175 -4.84 -6.53 10.01
C HIS A 175 -3.50 -6.51 10.75
N SER A 176 -2.46 -6.06 10.06
CA SER A 176 -1.08 -6.10 10.53
C SER A 176 -0.52 -4.72 10.86
N TYR A 177 0.36 -4.68 11.85
CA TYR A 177 1.06 -3.48 12.29
C TYR A 177 2.56 -3.74 12.32
N ILE A 178 3.33 -2.81 11.76
CA ILE A 178 4.79 -2.82 11.85
C ILE A 178 5.22 -2.10 13.13
N ILE A 179 6.02 -2.79 13.94
CA ILE A 179 6.62 -2.28 15.17
C ILE A 179 8.13 -2.35 15.00
N MET A 180 8.81 -1.21 15.18
CA MET A 180 10.27 -1.18 15.20
C MET A 180 10.78 -1.95 16.42
N ASN A 181 11.49 -3.04 16.20
CA ASN A 181 11.98 -3.89 17.28
C ASN A 181 13.23 -3.26 17.95
N THR A 182 13.62 -3.77 19.11
CA THR A 182 14.90 -3.38 19.74
C THR A 182 16.08 -4.15 19.15
N SER A 183 15.83 -5.33 18.57
CA SER A 183 16.85 -6.14 17.89
C SER A 183 17.21 -5.58 16.51
N LYS A 184 18.43 -5.88 16.08
CA LYS A 184 18.96 -5.49 14.77
C LYS A 184 19.58 -6.70 14.06
N THR A 185 19.44 -6.74 12.75
CA THR A 185 20.14 -7.67 11.86
C THR A 185 20.87 -6.85 10.80
N ASN A 186 22.17 -7.10 10.59
CA ASN A 186 22.98 -6.37 9.60
C ASN A 186 22.92 -4.83 9.75
N HIS A 187 22.91 -4.33 10.98
CA HIS A 187 22.77 -2.90 11.33
C HIS A 187 21.41 -2.24 11.02
N PHE A 188 20.43 -3.01 10.56
CA PHE A 188 19.05 -2.57 10.40
C PHE A 188 18.18 -3.08 11.54
N THR A 189 17.27 -2.24 12.01
CA THR A 189 16.24 -2.57 13.00
C THR A 189 15.32 -3.63 12.44
N ASP A 190 15.13 -4.74 13.17
CA ASP A 190 14.19 -5.78 12.77
C ASP A 190 12.75 -5.24 12.84
N LEU A 191 11.88 -5.69 11.93
CA LEU A 191 10.47 -5.31 11.93
C LEU A 191 9.65 -6.39 12.62
N LYS A 192 9.07 -6.07 13.78
CA LYS A 192 8.11 -6.97 14.43
C LYS A 192 6.73 -6.70 13.84
N ILE A 193 6.13 -7.72 13.25
CA ILE A 193 4.77 -7.65 12.71
C ILE A 193 3.82 -8.18 13.76
N LYS A 194 2.82 -7.39 14.12
CA LYS A 194 1.68 -7.84 14.92
C LYS A 194 0.49 -7.97 13.99
N THR A 195 -0.09 -9.16 13.88
CA THR A 195 -1.29 -9.39 13.07
C THR A 195 -2.46 -9.73 13.98
N ILE A 196 -3.58 -9.03 13.80
CA ILE A 196 -4.85 -9.32 14.45
C ILE A 196 -5.75 -9.95 13.39
N SER A 197 -6.10 -11.22 13.59
CA SER A 197 -7.04 -11.96 12.77
C SER A 197 -8.40 -11.97 13.46
N VAL A 198 -9.44 -11.52 12.78
CA VAL A 198 -10.84 -11.59 13.21
C VAL A 198 -11.59 -12.55 12.28
N THR A 199 -12.34 -13.47 12.86
CA THR A 199 -13.25 -14.35 12.12
C THR A 199 -14.67 -14.05 12.54
N THR A 200 -15.52 -13.77 11.55
CA THR A 200 -16.93 -13.45 11.76
C THR A 200 -17.79 -14.51 11.10
N ILE A 201 -18.65 -15.16 11.87
CA ILE A 201 -19.65 -16.12 11.38
C ILE A 201 -21.03 -15.51 11.58
N ASN A 202 -21.72 -15.27 10.47
CA ASN A 202 -23.10 -14.78 10.46
C ASN A 202 -24.06 -15.94 10.18
N LYS A 203 -25.14 -16.01 10.96
CA LYS A 203 -26.21 -16.99 10.79
C LYS A 203 -27.57 -16.34 10.96
N GLU A 204 -28.52 -16.76 10.14
CA GLU A 204 -29.91 -16.34 10.30
C GLU A 204 -30.57 -17.13 11.44
N VAL A 205 -31.09 -16.42 12.43
CA VAL A 205 -31.77 -17.00 13.59
C VAL A 205 -33.10 -16.27 13.76
N LYS A 206 -34.21 -16.99 13.56
CA LYS A 206 -35.58 -16.45 13.66
C LYS A 206 -35.82 -15.22 12.76
N GLY A 207 -35.20 -15.18 11.58
CA GLY A 207 -35.34 -14.06 10.62
C GLY A 207 -34.44 -12.86 10.92
N GLU A 208 -33.61 -12.92 11.97
CA GLU A 208 -32.59 -11.91 12.27
C GLU A 208 -31.20 -12.45 11.95
N CYS A 209 -30.31 -11.59 11.47
CA CYS A 209 -28.93 -11.97 11.20
C CYS A 209 -28.07 -11.80 12.45
N ALA A 210 -27.66 -12.91 13.06
CA ALA A 210 -26.82 -12.93 14.25
C ALA A 210 -25.37 -13.25 13.88
N GLY A 211 -24.45 -12.37 14.25
CA GLY A 211 -23.01 -12.53 14.05
C GLY A 211 -22.29 -12.97 15.32
N LYS A 212 -21.29 -13.84 15.17
CA LYS A 212 -20.32 -14.16 16.22
C LYS A 212 -18.91 -13.89 15.70
N GLU A 213 -18.14 -13.16 16.51
CA GLU A 213 -16.75 -12.85 16.21
C GLU A 213 -15.81 -13.61 17.15
N THR A 214 -14.68 -14.04 16.61
CA THR A 214 -13.52 -14.49 17.38
C THR A 214 -12.29 -13.75 16.86
N SER A 215 -11.30 -13.54 17.74
CA SER A 215 -10.06 -12.88 17.33
C SER A 215 -8.84 -13.59 17.88
N LYS A 216 -7.74 -13.50 17.13
CA LYS A 216 -6.43 -14.03 17.48
C LYS A 216 -5.36 -13.02 17.12
N THR A 217 -4.40 -12.80 18.02
CA THR A 217 -3.20 -12.01 17.72
C THR A 217 -2.01 -12.93 17.52
N THR A 218 -1.26 -12.71 16.45
CA THR A 218 0.02 -13.39 16.17
C THR A 218 1.14 -12.36 16.00
N TYR A 219 2.37 -12.84 16.11
CA TYR A 219 3.56 -12.02 15.90
C TYR A 219 4.54 -12.76 15.01
N SER A 220 5.19 -12.01 14.13
CA SER A 220 6.36 -12.46 13.36
C SER A 220 7.43 -11.37 13.38
N THR A 221 8.62 -11.70 12.91
CA THR A 221 9.73 -10.75 12.81
C THR A 221 10.37 -10.86 11.45
N LEU A 222 10.39 -9.77 10.69
CA LEU A 222 11.14 -9.67 9.45
C LEU A 222 12.55 -9.16 9.77
N LYS A 223 13.56 -9.87 9.27
CA LYS A 223 14.97 -9.54 9.47
C LYS A 223 15.57 -9.02 8.18
N PHE A 224 16.48 -8.05 8.29
CA PHE A 224 17.13 -7.47 7.13
C PHE A 224 18.25 -8.38 6.61
N LYS A 225 18.06 -8.96 5.43
CA LYS A 225 19.01 -9.87 4.77
C LYS A 225 19.06 -9.55 3.27
N ASN A 226 20.26 -9.58 2.68
CA ASN A 226 20.45 -9.38 1.25
C ASN A 226 19.77 -8.11 0.70
N GLY A 227 19.80 -7.02 1.48
CA GLY A 227 19.25 -5.72 1.09
C GLY A 227 17.75 -5.54 1.31
N LYS A 228 17.04 -6.52 1.89
CA LYS A 228 15.59 -6.43 2.15
C LYS A 228 15.16 -7.15 3.42
N TYR A 229 13.96 -6.85 3.90
CA TYR A 229 13.29 -7.54 4.99
C TYR A 229 12.62 -8.82 4.48
N GLN A 230 12.78 -9.91 5.24
CA GLN A 230 12.24 -11.25 4.98
C GLN A 230 12.04 -12.04 6.28
#